data_AF-A0A9E0RYG8-F1
#
_entry.id   AF-A0A9E0RYG8-F1
#
_cell.length_a   1.000
_cell.length_b   1.000
_cell.length_c   1.000
_cell.angle_alpha   90.00
_cell.angle_beta   90.00
_cell.angle_gamma   90.00
#
_symmetry.space_group_name_H-M   'P 1'
#
loop_
_entity.id
_entity.type
_entity.pdbx_description
1 polymer ?
#
loop_
_entity_poly.entity_id
_entity_poly.type
_entity_poly.pdbx_seq_one_letter_code
_entity_poly.pdbx_strand_id
1 'polypeptide(L)'
;MARFGDPPEVDLSAIASDAVSWVIEQAVAEGLHVCELAQWSKALVAHMSGPLSPDLKQRTELAFPDLTYYRHTGSPHTQADCGYIDDGYSVSFPDQPRQT
;
A
#
# COMPACT_ATOMS: atom_id res chain seq x y z
N MET A 1 33.44 1.74 -5.57
CA MET A 1 32.37 0.89 -5.02
C MET A 1 31.09 1.71 -5.06
N ALA A 2 30.26 1.50 -6.08
CA ALA A 2 28.96 2.18 -6.17
C ALA A 2 28.06 1.58 -5.08
N ARG A 3 27.62 2.42 -4.14
CA ARG A 3 26.53 2.06 -3.24
C ARG A 3 25.30 1.89 -4.14
N PHE A 4 24.75 0.69 -4.18
CA PHE A 4 23.43 0.48 -4.76
C PHE A 4 22.51 1.48 -4.08
N GLY A 5 21.96 2.39 -4.88
CA GLY A 5 21.15 3.49 -4.40
C GLY A 5 20.05 2.95 -3.51
N ASP A 6 19.84 3.62 -2.38
CA ASP A 6 18.61 3.50 -1.62
C ASP A 6 17.44 3.56 -2.62
N PRO A 7 16.46 2.65 -2.57
CA PRO A 7 15.28 2.79 -3.42
C PRO A 7 14.73 4.20 -3.20
N PRO A 8 14.21 4.89 -4.24
CA PRO A 8 13.69 6.24 -4.08
C PRO A 8 12.70 6.24 -2.92
N GLU A 9 13.09 6.89 -1.82
CA GLU A 9 12.26 7.00 -0.62
C GLU A 9 11.02 7.76 -1.07
N VAL A 10 9.93 7.01 -1.25
CA VAL A 10 8.66 7.57 -1.72
C VAL A 10 8.17 8.49 -0.61
N ASP A 11 8.09 9.78 -0.90
CA ASP A 11 7.65 10.78 0.08
C ASP A 11 6.18 10.52 0.46
N LEU A 12 5.98 9.97 1.67
CA LEU A 12 4.65 9.69 2.22
C LEU A 12 3.99 10.93 2.82
N SER A 13 4.68 12.08 2.84
CA SER A 13 4.16 13.35 3.36
C SER A 13 2.88 13.81 2.65
N ALA A 14 2.60 13.28 1.46
CA ALA A 14 1.38 13.53 0.71
C ALA A 14 0.16 12.73 1.20
N ILE A 15 0.34 11.69 2.01
CA ILE A 15 -0.74 10.84 2.56
C ILE A 15 -1.20 11.43 3.88
N ALA A 16 -2.37 12.07 3.89
CA ALA A 16 -2.91 12.73 5.07
C ALA A 16 -3.88 11.85 5.89
N SER A 17 -3.97 10.56 5.57
CA SER A 17 -4.75 9.59 6.36
C SER A 17 -3.83 8.84 7.33
N ASP A 18 -4.08 8.99 8.63
CA ASP A 18 -3.34 8.26 9.68
C ASP A 18 -3.44 6.74 9.50
N ALA A 19 -4.62 6.24 9.10
CA ALA A 19 -4.85 4.82 8.92
C ALA A 19 -4.07 4.27 7.73
N VAL A 20 -4.12 4.95 6.58
CA VAL A 20 -3.39 4.52 5.36
C VAL A 20 -1.88 4.64 5.59
N SER A 21 -1.41 5.73 6.19
CA SER A 21 0.00 5.90 6.55
C SER A 21 0.49 4.80 7.49
N TRP A 22 -0.27 4.48 8.54
CA TRP A 22 0.08 3.40 9.45
C TRP A 22 0.19 2.06 8.74
N VAL A 23 -0.75 1.72 7.85
CA VAL A 23 -0.70 0.46 7.09
C VAL A 23 0.56 0.39 6.22
N ILE A 24 0.93 1.50 5.58
CA ILE A 24 2.15 1.59 4.77
C ILE A 24 3.40 1.39 5.64
N GLU A 25 3.49 2.08 6.77
CA GLU A 25 4.61 1.95 7.71
C GLU A 25 4.78 0.52 8.22
N GLN A 26 3.67 -0.14 8.58
CA GLN A 26 3.71 -1.53 9.00
C GLN A 26 4.13 -2.47 7.88
N ALA A 27 3.65 -2.25 6.65
CA ALA A 27 4.06 -3.03 5.49
C ALA A 27 5.56 -2.85 5.20
N VAL A 28 6.08 -1.62 5.33
CA VAL A 28 7.51 -1.33 5.22
C VAL A 28 8.31 -2.02 6.32
N ALA A 29 7.80 -2.06 7.55
CA ALA A 29 8.42 -2.81 8.64
C ALA A 29 8.48 -4.33 8.40
N GLU A 30 7.56 -4.88 7.60
CA GLU A 30 7.60 -6.28 7.13
C GLU A 30 8.56 -6.52 5.96
N GLY A 31 9.25 -5.48 5.47
CA GLY A 31 10.21 -5.55 4.37
C GLY A 31 9.60 -5.27 2.99
N LEU A 32 8.34 -4.83 2.93
CA LEU A 32 7.76 -4.28 1.71
C LEU A 32 8.27 -2.84 1.49
N HIS A 33 7.98 -2.29 0.33
CA HIS A 33 8.24 -0.88 0.05
C HIS A 33 7.16 -0.33 -0.88
N VAL A 34 6.93 0.97 -0.80
CA VAL A 34 6.08 1.65 -1.77
C VAL A 34 6.87 1.74 -3.07
N CYS A 35 6.30 1.21 -4.15
CA CYS A 35 6.90 1.31 -5.48
C CYS A 35 6.51 2.59 -6.19
N GLU A 36 5.30 3.10 -5.94
CA GLU A 36 4.73 4.24 -6.65
C GLU A 36 3.61 4.89 -5.84
N LEU A 37 3.49 6.22 -5.92
CA LEU A 37 2.27 6.94 -5.58
C LEU A 37 1.57 7.37 -6.87
N ALA A 38 0.37 6.84 -7.09
CA ALA A 38 -0.44 7.16 -8.26
C ALA A 38 -1.63 8.03 -7.85
N GLN A 39 -1.76 9.21 -8.46
CA GLN A 39 -2.95 10.04 -8.31
C GLN A 39 -4.06 9.49 -9.21
N TRP A 40 -5.13 9.00 -8.61
CA TRP A 40 -6.37 8.60 -9.31
C TRP A 40 -7.42 9.70 -9.17
N SER A 41 -8.49 9.60 -9.97
CA SER A 41 -9.56 10.61 -10.05
C SER A 41 -10.25 10.89 -8.71
N LYS A 42 -10.16 9.97 -7.73
CA LYS A 42 -10.81 10.08 -6.41
C LYS A 42 -9.89 9.80 -5.23
N ALA A 43 -8.67 9.32 -5.46
CA ALA A 43 -7.78 8.98 -4.38
C ALA A 43 -6.30 9.07 -4.78
N LEU A 44 -5.44 9.39 -3.82
CA LEU A 44 -4.00 9.16 -3.93
C LEU A 44 -3.71 7.73 -3.47
N VAL A 45 -3.13 6.92 -4.36
CA VAL A 45 -2.94 5.48 -4.14
C VAL A 45 -1.46 5.16 -3.99
N ALA A 46 -1.07 4.57 -2.85
CA ALA A 46 0.23 3.96 -2.67
C ALA A 46 0.21 2.51 -3.17
N HIS A 47 1.10 2.19 -4.11
CA HIS A 47 1.26 0.84 -4.64
C HIS A 47 2.43 0.14 -3.95
N MET A 48 2.15 -0.92 -3.21
CA MET A 48 3.16 -1.71 -2.51
C MET A 48 3.87 -2.70 -3.45
N SER A 49 5.05 -3.14 -3.05
CA SER A 49 5.89 -4.08 -3.81
C SER A 49 5.40 -5.53 -3.75
N GLY A 50 4.68 -5.90 -2.69
CA GLY A 50 4.25 -7.27 -2.44
C GLY A 50 2.90 -7.36 -1.74
N PRO A 51 2.39 -8.59 -1.55
CA PRO A 51 1.04 -8.83 -1.06
C PRO A 51 0.83 -8.42 0.39
N LEU A 52 -0.42 -8.11 0.73
CA LEU A 52 -0.83 -7.85 2.10
C LEU A 52 -0.76 -9.15 2.91
N SER A 53 0.10 -9.19 3.93
CA SER A 53 0.19 -10.30 4.87
C SER A 53 -1.12 -10.47 5.66
N PRO A 54 -1.58 -11.71 5.94
CA PRO A 54 -2.74 -11.96 6.79
C PRO A 54 -2.61 -11.34 8.20
N ASP A 55 -1.40 -11.39 8.77
CA ASP A 55 -1.09 -10.77 10.06
C ASP A 55 -1.26 -9.25 10.02
N LEU A 56 -0.70 -8.58 8.99
CA LEU A 56 -0.88 -7.15 8.82
C LEU A 56 -2.36 -6.81 8.64
N LYS A 57 -3.09 -7.57 7.83
CA LYS A 57 -4.54 -7.38 7.66
C LYS A 57 -5.28 -7.42 9.00
N GLN A 58 -5.01 -8.42 9.82
CA GLN A 58 -5.63 -8.54 11.14
C GLN A 58 -5.26 -7.37 12.07
N ARG A 59 -3.98 -6.96 12.08
CA ARG A 59 -3.54 -5.83 12.90
C ARG A 59 -4.22 -4.52 12.45
N THR A 60 -4.39 -4.33 11.14
CA THR A 60 -5.11 -3.18 10.58
C THR A 60 -6.57 -3.17 10.99
N GLU A 61 -7.27 -4.31 10.89
CA GLU A 61 -8.68 -4.44 11.29
C GLU A 61 -8.88 -4.18 12.80
N LEU A 62 -7.88 -4.50 13.63
CA LEU A 62 -7.90 -4.21 15.07
C LEU A 62 -7.59 -2.74 15.39
N ALA A 63 -6.64 -2.13 14.68
CA ALA A 63 -6.23 -0.75 14.92
C ALA A 63 -7.22 0.27 14.35
N PHE A 64 -7.79 -0.02 13.18
CA PHE A 64 -8.71 0.85 12.44
C PHE A 64 -9.93 0.04 11.97
N PRO A 65 -10.90 -0.25 12.87
CA PRO A 65 -12.07 -1.07 12.52
C PRO A 65 -12.99 -0.42 11.47
N ASP A 66 -12.94 0.91 11.34
CA ASP A 66 -13.69 1.66 10.34
C ASP A 66 -12.97 1.75 8.98
N LEU A 67 -11.73 1.26 8.89
CA LEU A 67 -10.95 1.33 7.65
C LEU A 67 -11.54 0.39 6.60
N THR A 68 -11.86 0.94 5.44
CA THR A 68 -12.53 0.16 4.38
C THR A 68 -11.50 -0.69 3.63
N TYR A 69 -11.51 -2.00 3.90
CA TYR A 69 -10.79 -2.97 3.08
C TYR A 69 -11.51 -3.22 1.75
N TYR A 70 -10.77 -3.18 0.65
CA TYR A 70 -11.27 -3.55 -0.67
C TYR A 70 -10.48 -4.71 -1.27
N ARG A 71 -11.17 -5.49 -2.12
CA ARG A 71 -10.55 -6.52 -2.95
C ARG A 71 -11.19 -6.50 -4.35
N HIS A 72 -10.37 -6.33 -5.37
CA HIS A 72 -10.76 -6.36 -6.78
C HIS A 72 -9.84 -7.32 -7.53
N THR A 73 -10.23 -8.59 -7.59
CA THR A 73 -9.48 -9.62 -8.33
C THR A 73 -9.79 -9.55 -9.83
N GLY A 74 -8.76 -9.54 -10.67
CA GLY A 74 -8.90 -9.88 -12.10
C GLY A 74 -9.27 -8.74 -13.06
N SER A 75 -9.10 -7.48 -12.65
CA SER A 75 -9.16 -6.37 -13.62
C SER A 75 -7.79 -6.16 -14.26
N PRO A 76 -7.65 -6.28 -15.60
CA PRO A 76 -6.38 -6.07 -16.31
C PRO A 76 -5.85 -4.62 -16.21
N HIS A 77 -6.61 -3.73 -15.58
CA HIS A 77 -6.30 -2.32 -15.40
C HIS A 77 -5.80 -1.96 -14.00
N THR A 78 -5.78 -2.89 -13.04
CA THR A 78 -5.39 -2.60 -11.66
C THR A 78 -4.18 -3.42 -11.27
N GLN A 79 -3.05 -2.75 -11.09
CA GLN A 79 -1.76 -3.32 -10.68
C GLN A 79 -1.75 -3.84 -9.22
N ALA A 80 -2.88 -3.69 -8.52
CA ALA A 80 -3.10 -4.13 -7.15
C ALA A 80 -4.50 -4.74 -6.99
N ASP A 81 -4.58 -5.86 -6.29
CA ASP A 81 -5.77 -6.70 -6.18
C ASP A 81 -6.53 -6.46 -4.88
N CYS A 82 -5.88 -5.89 -3.87
CA CYS A 82 -6.48 -5.59 -2.58
C CYS A 82 -5.86 -4.36 -1.91
N GLY A 83 -6.48 -3.87 -0.85
CA GLY A 83 -5.96 -2.71 -0.14
C GLY A 83 -6.95 -2.09 0.82
N TYR A 84 -6.62 -0.87 1.24
CA TYR A 84 -7.43 -0.06 2.14
C TYR A 84 -7.62 1.33 1.56
N ILE A 85 -8.79 1.92 1.81
CA ILE A 85 -9.12 3.28 1.41
C ILE A 85 -9.70 4.05 2.59
N ASP A 86 -9.28 5.31 2.73
CA ASP A 86 -9.72 6.24 3.75
C ASP A 86 -9.68 7.68 3.20
N ASP A 87 -10.82 8.36 3.17
CA ASP A 87 -10.99 9.77 2.78
C ASP A 87 -10.18 10.25 1.55
N GLY A 88 -10.11 9.43 0.49
CA GLY A 88 -9.36 9.79 -0.72
C GLY A 88 -7.86 9.47 -0.66
N TYR A 89 -7.42 8.71 0.34
CA TYR A 89 -6.11 8.07 0.40
C TYR A 89 -6.29 6.56 0.34
N SER A 90 -5.38 5.87 -0.35
CA SER A 90 -5.46 4.44 -0.50
C SER A 90 -4.08 3.81 -0.47
N VAL A 91 -3.99 2.60 0.05
CA VAL A 91 -2.83 1.72 -0.08
C VAL A 91 -3.28 0.42 -0.70
N SER A 92 -2.49 -0.05 -1.66
CA SER A 92 -2.85 -1.15 -2.52
C SER A 92 -1.72 -2.17 -2.61
N PHE A 93 -2.10 -3.44 -2.58
CA PHE A 93 -1.22 -4.60 -2.55
C PHE A 93 -1.59 -5.56 -3.70
N PRO A 94 -0.61 -6.07 -4.46
CA PRO A 94 -0.86 -7.13 -5.44
C PRO A 94 -1.18 -8.46 -4.76
N ASP A 95 -1.94 -9.36 -5.41
CA ASP A 95 -2.20 -10.73 -4.88
C ASP A 95 -0.93 -11.61 -4.93
N GLN A 96 0.08 -11.24 -5.74
CA GLN A 96 1.37 -11.91 -5.83
C GLN A 96 2.53 -10.90 -5.76
N PRO A 97 3.68 -11.27 -5.20
CA PRO A 97 4.87 -10.41 -5.28
C PRO A 97 5.21 -10.17 -6.75
N ARG A 98 5.54 -8.91 -7.10
CA ARG A 98 6.01 -8.61 -8.45
C ARG A 98 7.27 -9.44 -8.73
N GLN A 99 7.17 -10.38 -9.67
CA GLN A 99 8.35 -11.04 -10.21
C GLN A 99 9.09 -10.01 -11.06
N THR A 100 10.09 -9.36 -10.47
CA THR A 100 11.16 -8.66 -11.21
C THR A 100 12.09 -9.65 -11.87
#